data_AF-A0A9E6JKJ1-F1
#
_entry.id   AF-A0A9E6JKJ1-F1
#
_cell.length_a   1.000
_cell.length_b   1.000
_cell.length_c   1.000
_cell.angle_alpha   90.00
_cell.angle_beta   90.00
_cell.angle_gamma   90.00
#
_symmetry.space_group_name_H-M   'P 1'
#
loop_
_entity.id
_entity.type
_entity.pdbx_description
1 polymer ?
#
loop_
_entity_poly.entity_id
_entity_poly.type
_entity_poly.pdbx_seq_one_letter_code
_entity_poly.pdbx_strand_id
1 'polypeptide(L)'
;GLSGTSRLTDYCASKFAAVGFDESLRLELKRLGHPIRTTVVCPYYIDTGMFRGVKTRFSWLLPILDPVYVTFRILDAIEKDRARLIMPRFVVSVLMIKFLPAPLFDAIMGFFGVSRSMDEFKGR
;
A
#
# COMPACT_ATOMS: atom_id res chain seq x y z
N GLY A 1 3.40 -4.15 -0.93
CA GLY A 1 3.84 -3.09 -0.02
C GLY A 1 4.60 -2.13 -0.89
N LEU A 2 4.28 -0.84 -0.83
CA LEU A 2 4.96 0.16 -1.66
C LEU A 2 6.03 0.91 -0.86
N SER A 3 5.91 0.92 0.48
CA SER A 3 6.86 1.50 1.43
C SER A 3 7.01 0.58 2.65
N GLY A 4 8.15 0.71 3.33
CA GLY A 4 8.33 0.20 4.69
C GLY A 4 7.78 1.20 5.72
N THR A 5 7.40 0.67 6.88
CA THR A 5 6.96 1.44 8.05
C THR A 5 7.61 0.85 9.30
N SER A 6 8.04 1.72 10.23
CA SER A 6 8.60 1.29 11.52
C SER A 6 7.62 0.41 12.29
N ARG A 7 8.12 -0.57 13.06
CA ARG A 7 7.34 -1.54 13.85
C ARG A 7 6.41 -2.47 13.04
N LEU A 8 6.61 -2.56 11.73
CA LEU A 8 5.85 -3.43 10.81
C LEU A 8 6.76 -4.20 9.85
N THR A 9 7.98 -4.53 10.24
CA THR A 9 9.00 -5.09 9.33
C THR A 9 8.53 -6.36 8.61
N ASP A 10 8.02 -7.33 9.35
CA ASP A 10 7.47 -8.60 8.87
C ASP A 10 6.19 -8.39 8.04
N TYR A 11 5.29 -7.54 8.50
CA TYR A 11 4.09 -7.16 7.76
C TYR A 11 4.46 -6.52 6.42
N CYS A 12 5.36 -5.54 6.42
CA CYS A 12 5.85 -4.87 5.22
C CYS A 12 6.47 -5.89 4.27
N ALA A 13 7.38 -6.76 4.75
CA ALA A 13 8.00 -7.81 3.94
C ALA A 13 6.95 -8.69 3.23
N SER A 14 5.94 -9.19 3.97
CA SER A 14 4.86 -10.01 3.38
C SER A 14 4.07 -9.25 2.32
N LYS A 15 3.77 -7.97 2.55
CA LYS A 15 3.05 -7.15 1.56
C LYS A 15 3.93 -6.85 0.35
N PHE A 16 5.23 -6.61 0.50
CA PHE A 16 6.16 -6.47 -0.64
C PHE A 16 6.19 -7.74 -1.47
N ALA A 17 6.27 -8.91 -0.83
CA ALA A 17 6.23 -10.20 -1.49
C ALA A 17 4.94 -10.39 -2.31
N ALA A 18 3.77 -10.02 -1.77
CA ALA A 18 2.50 -10.11 -2.50
C ALA A 18 2.49 -9.27 -3.80
N VAL A 19 3.17 -8.12 -3.81
CA VAL A 19 3.30 -7.28 -5.00
C VAL A 19 4.23 -7.91 -6.04
N GLY A 20 5.38 -8.42 -5.61
CA GLY A 20 6.31 -9.11 -6.52
C GLY A 20 5.73 -10.40 -7.08
N PHE A 21 4.97 -11.13 -6.26
CA PHE A 21 4.26 -12.33 -6.67
C PHE A 21 3.24 -12.06 -7.77
N ASP A 22 2.35 -11.07 -7.59
CA ASP A 22 1.38 -10.69 -8.62
C ASP A 22 2.07 -10.25 -9.91
N GLU A 23 3.18 -9.51 -9.80
CA GLU A 23 3.95 -9.09 -10.97
C GLU A 23 4.52 -10.27 -11.77
N SER A 24 5.14 -11.25 -11.09
CA SER A 24 5.65 -12.47 -11.74
C SER A 24 4.51 -13.27 -12.38
N LEU A 25 3.46 -13.56 -11.61
CA LEU A 25 2.33 -14.38 -12.05
C LEU A 25 1.63 -13.78 -13.28
N ARG A 26 1.41 -12.46 -13.26
CA ARG A 26 0.78 -11.75 -14.39
C ARG A 26 1.63 -11.84 -15.67
N LEU A 27 2.96 -11.79 -15.55
CA LEU A 27 3.86 -11.95 -16.68
C LEU A 27 3.85 -13.40 -17.22
N GLU A 28 3.82 -14.40 -16.34
CA GLU A 28 3.70 -15.80 -16.70
C GLU A 28 2.39 -16.09 -17.44
N LEU A 29 1.25 -15.66 -16.88
CA LEU A 29 -0.07 -15.82 -17.51
C LEU A 29 -0.13 -15.15 -18.88
N LYS A 30 0.44 -13.95 -19.01
CA LYS A 30 0.52 -13.24 -20.30
C LYS A 30 1.37 -14.01 -21.32
N ARG A 31 2.52 -14.55 -20.89
CA ARG A 31 3.41 -15.33 -21.76
C ARG A 31 2.78 -16.64 -22.22
N LEU A 32 1.98 -17.27 -21.38
CA LEU A 32 1.23 -18.50 -21.69
C LEU A 32 -0.05 -18.24 -22.51
N GLY A 33 -0.40 -16.99 -22.77
CA GLY A 33 -1.64 -16.64 -23.49
C GLY A 33 -2.91 -16.95 -22.70
N HIS A 34 -2.83 -17.06 -21.37
CA HIS A 34 -3.99 -17.37 -20.54
C HIS A 34 -4.91 -16.15 -20.42
N PRO A 35 -6.24 -16.29 -20.49
CA PRO A 35 -7.18 -15.16 -20.35
C PRO A 35 -7.33 -14.62 -18.92
N ILE A 36 -6.59 -15.15 -17.93
CA ILE A 36 -6.75 -14.72 -16.52
C ILE A 36 -6.10 -13.35 -16.32
N ARG A 37 -6.84 -12.45 -15.67
CA ARG A 37 -6.33 -11.17 -15.19
C ARG A 37 -6.15 -11.23 -13.68
N THR A 38 -5.11 -10.56 -13.20
CA THR A 38 -4.85 -10.41 -11.76
C THR A 38 -4.91 -8.93 -11.38
N THR A 39 -5.29 -8.64 -10.14
CA THR A 39 -5.36 -7.28 -9.60
C THR A 39 -4.71 -7.26 -8.22
N VAL A 40 -3.62 -6.50 -8.06
CA VAL A 40 -3.02 -6.27 -6.74
C VAL A 40 -3.53 -4.98 -6.12
N VAL A 41 -4.04 -5.09 -4.89
CA VAL A 41 -4.59 -3.97 -4.12
C VAL A 41 -3.59 -3.55 -3.05
N CYS A 42 -3.19 -2.27 -3.09
CA CYS A 42 -2.26 -1.65 -2.16
C CYS A 42 -2.94 -0.46 -1.47
N PRO A 43 -3.79 -0.71 -0.47
CA PRO A 43 -4.38 0.34 0.32
C PRO A 43 -3.38 0.84 1.37
N TYR A 44 -3.61 2.06 1.83
CA TYR A 44 -3.06 2.60 3.06
C TYR A 44 -3.86 2.05 4.25
N TYR A 45 -3.72 2.65 5.44
CA TYR A 45 -4.48 2.21 6.61
C TYR A 45 -5.99 2.26 6.36
N ILE A 46 -6.69 1.21 6.76
CA ILE A 46 -8.15 1.06 6.67
C ILE A 46 -8.69 0.96 8.08
N ASP A 47 -9.83 1.61 8.36
CA ASP A 47 -10.49 1.57 9.67
C ASP A 47 -11.29 0.27 9.89
N THR A 48 -10.60 -0.87 9.87
CA THR A 48 -11.16 -2.19 10.18
C THR A 48 -10.91 -2.63 11.63
N GLY A 49 -10.32 -1.74 12.44
CA GLY A 49 -9.82 -2.05 13.78
C GLY A 49 -8.42 -2.69 13.82
N MET A 50 -7.90 -3.22 12.69
CA MET A 50 -6.54 -3.79 12.60
C MET A 50 -5.44 -2.77 12.92
N PHE A 51 -5.63 -1.51 12.56
CA PHE A 51 -4.67 -0.40 12.73
C PHE A 51 -5.17 0.66 13.73
N ARG A 52 -5.95 0.23 14.73
CA ARG A 52 -6.49 1.15 15.73
C ARG A 52 -5.36 1.86 16.49
N GLY A 53 -5.48 3.17 16.64
CA GLY A 53 -4.47 4.02 17.31
C GLY A 53 -3.37 4.55 16.39
N VAL A 54 -3.35 4.16 15.11
CA VAL A 54 -2.45 4.76 14.12
C VAL A 54 -2.81 6.23 13.90
N LYS A 55 -1.80 7.09 13.95
CA LYS A 55 -1.93 8.54 13.68
C LYS A 55 -1.16 8.91 12.43
N THR A 56 -1.76 9.74 11.59
CA THR A 56 -1.08 10.31 10.42
C THR A 56 -0.87 11.80 10.64
N ARG A 57 0.33 12.29 10.30
CA ARG A 57 0.68 13.71 10.50
C ARG A 57 -0.18 14.63 9.64
N PHE A 58 -0.51 14.19 8.42
CA PHE A 58 -1.30 14.94 7.46
C PHE A 58 -2.53 14.13 7.05
N SER A 59 -3.55 14.05 7.91
CA SER A 59 -4.77 13.26 7.66
C SER A 59 -5.54 13.67 6.42
N TRP A 60 -5.41 14.92 5.96
CA TRP A 60 -6.01 15.38 4.70
C TRP A 60 -5.35 14.76 3.46
N LEU A 61 -4.08 14.39 3.56
CA LEU A 61 -3.28 13.84 2.46
C LEU A 61 -3.16 12.32 2.54
N LEU A 62 -3.05 11.79 3.75
CA LEU A 62 -2.98 10.36 4.08
C LEU A 62 -4.11 10.01 5.08
N PRO A 63 -5.39 10.09 4.64
CA PRO A 63 -6.52 9.69 5.47
C PRO A 63 -6.52 8.19 5.72
N ILE A 64 -7.01 7.80 6.90
CA ILE A 64 -7.42 6.42 7.15
C ILE A 64 -8.65 6.15 6.28
N LEU A 65 -8.63 5.05 5.55
CA LEU A 65 -9.63 4.72 4.55
C LEU A 65 -10.84 4.02 5.18
N ASP A 66 -12.03 4.39 4.71
CA ASP A 66 -13.27 3.70 5.06
C ASP A 66 -13.32 2.30 4.38
N PRO A 67 -13.68 1.23 5.11
CA PRO A 67 -13.74 -0.13 4.55
C PRO A 67 -14.73 -0.28 3.39
N VAL A 68 -15.88 0.38 3.46
CA VAL A 68 -16.93 0.29 2.43
C VAL A 68 -16.42 0.95 1.14
N TYR A 69 -15.84 2.14 1.24
CA TYR A 69 -15.17 2.80 0.13
C TYR A 69 -14.07 1.93 -0.49
N VAL A 70 -13.19 1.35 0.32
CA VAL A 70 -12.11 0.48 -0.19
C VAL A 70 -12.71 -0.71 -0.95
N THR A 71 -13.76 -1.32 -0.42
CA THR A 71 -14.43 -2.48 -1.04
C THR A 71 -15.00 -2.12 -2.41
N PHE A 72 -15.74 -1.01 -2.53
CA PHE A 72 -16.25 -0.54 -3.81
C PHE A 72 -15.13 -0.27 -4.82
N ARG A 73 -14.02 0.32 -4.37
CA ARG A 73 -12.87 0.58 -5.24
C ARG A 73 -12.17 -0.69 -5.71
N ILE A 74 -12.15 -1.73 -4.89
CA ILE A 74 -11.63 -3.05 -5.27
C ILE A 74 -12.52 -3.68 -6.35
N LEU A 75 -13.84 -3.68 -6.15
CA LEU A 75 -14.79 -4.21 -7.14
C LEU A 75 -14.67 -3.46 -8.48
N ASP A 76 -14.64 -2.12 -8.44
CA ASP A 76 -14.44 -1.29 -9.63
C ASP A 76 -13.12 -1.58 -10.37
N ALA A 77 -12.06 -1.91 -9.62
CA ALA A 77 -10.78 -2.26 -10.22
C ALA A 77 -10.81 -3.64 -10.89
N ILE A 78 -11.48 -4.61 -10.27
CA ILE A 78 -11.68 -5.96 -10.84
C ILE A 78 -12.53 -5.88 -12.11
N GLU A 79 -13.66 -5.18 -12.07
CA GLU A 79 -14.56 -5.02 -13.22
C GLU A 79 -13.89 -4.32 -14.43
N LYS A 80 -12.90 -3.46 -14.17
CA LYS A 80 -12.16 -2.72 -15.18
C LYS A 80 -10.81 -3.33 -15.55
N ASP A 81 -10.54 -4.58 -15.14
CA ASP A 81 -9.28 -5.30 -15.38
C ASP A 81 -8.03 -4.50 -14.99
N ARG A 82 -8.11 -3.70 -13.92
CA ARG A 82 -6.99 -2.87 -13.48
C ARG A 82 -5.98 -3.72 -12.72
N ALA A 83 -4.85 -4.01 -13.34
CA ALA A 83 -3.78 -4.81 -12.73
C ALA A 83 -3.31 -4.31 -11.34
N ARG A 84 -3.43 -3.01 -11.04
CA ARG A 84 -2.98 -2.43 -9.77
C ARG A 84 -3.90 -1.33 -9.28
N LEU A 85 -4.31 -1.42 -8.02
CA LEU A 85 -5.09 -0.39 -7.31
C LEU A 85 -4.30 0.12 -6.10
N ILE A 86 -3.98 1.42 -6.09
CA ILE A 86 -3.26 2.08 -4.98
C ILE A 86 -4.17 3.13 -4.35
N MET A 87 -4.31 3.12 -3.03
CA MET A 87 -5.19 4.04 -2.30
C MET A 87 -4.53 4.56 -1.01
N PRO A 88 -4.65 5.85 -0.67
CA PRO A 88 -5.10 6.94 -1.55
C PRO A 88 -4.11 7.18 -2.70
N ARG A 89 -4.56 7.86 -3.76
CA ARG A 89 -3.73 8.09 -4.98
C ARG A 89 -2.39 8.77 -4.68
N PHE A 90 -2.33 9.58 -3.63
CA PHE A 90 -1.09 10.22 -3.20
C PHE A 90 0.04 9.23 -2.89
N VAL A 91 -0.29 8.01 -2.41
CA VAL A 91 0.71 6.96 -2.12
C VAL A 91 1.48 6.50 -3.38
N VAL A 92 0.95 6.75 -4.58
CA VAL A 92 1.70 6.51 -5.82
C VAL A 92 3.00 7.33 -5.88
N SER A 93 3.04 8.51 -5.27
CA SER A 93 4.25 9.34 -5.21
C SER A 93 5.43 8.62 -4.55
N VAL A 94 5.17 7.65 -3.66
CA VAL A 94 6.21 6.85 -3.02
C VAL A 94 7.06 6.10 -4.05
N LEU A 95 6.46 5.65 -5.15
CA LEU A 95 7.20 4.99 -6.23
C LEU A 95 8.21 5.93 -6.89
N MET A 96 7.91 7.23 -6.97
CA MET A 96 8.83 8.24 -7.51
C MET A 96 9.92 8.59 -6.51
N ILE A 97 9.57 8.75 -5.23
CA ILE A 97 10.51 9.12 -4.16
C ILE A 97 11.53 8.00 -3.92
N LYS A 98 11.18 6.75 -4.22
CA LYS A 98 12.11 5.60 -4.13
C LYS A 98 13.31 5.64 -5.07
N PHE A 99 13.30 6.49 -6.09
CA PHE A 99 14.48 6.71 -6.94
C PHE A 99 15.56 7.57 -6.26
N LEU A 100 15.23 8.24 -5.15
CA LEU A 100 16.16 9.07 -4.40
C LEU A 100 17.11 8.21 -3.54
N PRO A 101 18.29 8.73 -3.16
CA PRO A 101 19.17 8.06 -2.20
C PRO A 101 18.45 7.80 -0.86
N ALA A 102 18.79 6.68 -0.21
CA ALA A 102 18.15 6.23 1.03
C ALA A 102 18.02 7.32 2.12
N PRO A 103 19.04 8.15 2.41
CA PRO A 103 18.91 9.19 3.43
C PRO A 103 17.82 10.23 3.12
N LEU A 104 17.64 10.56 1.83
CA LEU A 104 16.63 11.52 1.39
C LEU A 104 15.24 10.90 1.41
N PHE A 105 15.13 9.64 1.00
CA PHE A 105 13.90 8.87 1.13
C PHE A 105 13.45 8.79 2.60
N ASP A 106 14.36 8.45 3.50
CA ASP A 106 14.08 8.33 4.94
C ASP A 106 13.70 9.67 5.56
N ALA A 107 14.36 10.77 5.15
CA ALA A 107 14.00 12.13 5.58
C ALA A 107 12.59 12.52 5.14
N ILE A 108 12.21 12.22 3.89
CA ILE A 108 10.87 12.50 3.36
C ILE A 108 9.82 11.65 4.10
N MET A 109 10.06 10.35 4.26
CA MET A 109 9.15 9.46 4.99
C MET A 109 8.99 9.88 6.46
N GLY A 110 10.08 10.29 7.10
CA GLY A 110 10.09 10.86 8.45
C GLY A 110 9.30 12.17 8.54
N PHE A 111 9.41 13.04 7.53
CA PHE A 111 8.65 14.28 7.45
C PHE A 111 7.14 14.04 7.36
N PHE A 112 6.70 13.08 6.53
CA PHE A 112 5.28 12.71 6.43
C PHE A 112 4.76 11.94 7.66
N GLY A 113 5.63 11.61 8.62
CA GLY A 113 5.26 10.93 9.86
C GLY A 113 5.05 9.43 9.70
N VAL A 114 5.44 8.83 8.58
CA VAL A 114 5.31 7.38 8.32
C VAL A 114 6.13 6.59 9.35
N SER A 115 7.32 7.08 9.73
CA SER A 115 8.18 6.40 10.70
C SER A 115 7.61 6.38 12.14
N ARG A 116 6.66 7.27 12.46
CA ARG A 116 6.05 7.43 13.79
C ARG A 116 4.58 7.00 13.85
N SER A 117 3.98 6.62 12.72
CA SER A 117 2.54 6.35 12.64
C SER A 117 2.09 5.17 13.51
N MET A 118 3.03 4.27 13.85
CA MET A 118 2.80 3.07 14.65
C MET A 118 3.22 3.23 16.13
N ASP A 119 3.61 4.42 16.58
CA ASP A 119 4.14 4.60 17.94
C ASP A 119 3.07 4.38 19.02
N GLU A 120 1.84 4.79 18.75
CA GLU A 120 0.67 4.63 19.62
C GLU A 120 -0.20 3.41 19.25
N PHE A 121 0.27 2.57 18.33
CA PHE A 121 -0.44 1.37 17.94
C PHE A 121 -0.57 0.41 19.13
N LYS A 122 -1.80 0.02 19.44
CA LYS A 122 -2.10 -1.01 20.44
C LYS A 122 -2.49 -2.28 19.69
N GLY A 123 -1.55 -3.21 19.56
CA GLY A 123 -1.82 -4.55 19.05
C GLY A 123 -2.88 -5.25 19.89
N ARG A 124 -3.69 -6.10 19.25
CA ARG A 124 -4.54 -7.06 19.95
C ARG A 124 -3.78 -8.35 20.17
#